data_AF-A0A2A2F7A1-F1
#
_entry.id   AF-A0A2A2F7A1-F1
#
_cell.length_a   1.000
_cell.length_b   1.000
_cell.length_c   1.000
_cell.angle_alpha   90.00
_cell.angle_beta   90.00
_cell.angle_gamma   90.00
#
_symmetry.space_group_name_H-M   'P 1'
#
loop_
_entity.id
_entity.type
_entity.pdbx_description
1 polymer ?
#
loop_
_entity_poly.entity_id
_entity_poly.type
_entity_poly.pdbx_seq_one_letter_code
_entity_poly.pdbx_strand_id
1 'polypeptide(L)' 'MNGPGPENPLDVFPDARDGLTRTERIILYVLHETQRELDGRNVPTAMLYGRVVEYVNLTEAELHDYLNRLGIQSA' A
#
# COMPACT_ATOMS: atom_id res chain seq x y z
N MET A 1 -7.76 -13.34 16.83
CA MET A 1 -6.70 -12.32 16.70
C MET A 1 -7.34 -11.12 16.03
N ASN A 2 -7.74 -10.12 16.81
CA ASN A 2 -8.22 -8.85 16.26
C ASN A 2 -7.04 -7.89 16.36
N GLY A 3 -6.35 -7.63 15.25
CA GLY A 3 -5.35 -6.57 15.17
C GLY A 3 -6.01 -5.21 15.41
N PRO A 4 -5.28 -4.20 15.92
CA PRO A 4 -5.85 -2.87 16.05
C PRO A 4 -6.28 -2.41 14.66
N GLY A 5 -7.56 -2.03 14.54
CA GLY A 5 -8.04 -1.29 13.37
C GLY A 5 -7.23 0.01 13.19
N PRO A 6 -7.45 0.73 12.08
CA PRO A 6 -6.68 1.92 11.74
C PRO A 6 -6.59 2.86 12.94
N GLU A 7 -5.36 3.12 13.38
CA GLU A 7 -5.01 3.93 14.54
C GLU A 7 -5.49 5.39 14.44
N ASN A 8 -5.82 5.84 13.22
CA ASN A 8 -6.44 7.12 12.93
C ASN A 8 -7.69 6.93 12.05
N PRO A 9 -8.89 7.39 12.47
CA PRO A 9 -10.11 7.34 11.67
C PRO A 9 -10.00 7.98 10.28
N LEU A 10 -9.06 8.92 10.09
CA LEU A 10 -8.84 9.57 8.79
C LEU A 10 -8.15 8.65 7.77
N ASP A 11 -7.52 7.56 8.22
CA ASP A 11 -6.77 6.68 7.34
C ASP A 11 -7.68 5.85 6.41
N VAL A 12 -8.97 5.74 6.75
CA VAL A 12 -9.98 5.02 5.93
C VAL A 12 -10.81 5.94 5.03
N PHE A 13 -10.79 7.25 5.25
CA PHE A 13 -11.54 8.17 4.42
C PHE A 13 -10.73 8.55 3.17
N PRO A 14 -11.27 8.34 1.97
CA PRO A 14 -10.65 8.82 0.73
C PRO A 14 -10.53 10.35 0.75
N ASP A 15 -9.38 10.86 0.32
CA ASP A 15 -9.22 12.30 0.10
C ASP A 15 -10.08 12.74 -1.10
N ALA A 16 -10.81 13.84 -0.96
CA ALA A 16 -11.73 14.31 -2.00
C ALA A 16 -11.04 14.71 -3.32
N ARG A 17 -9.72 14.91 -3.32
CA ARG A 17 -8.95 15.32 -4.49
C ARG A 17 -8.57 14.16 -5.39
N ASP A 18 -8.17 13.04 -4.79
CA ASP A 18 -7.58 11.89 -5.51
C ASP A 18 -8.37 10.59 -5.28
N GLY A 19 -9.30 10.56 -4.34
CA GLY A 19 -10.05 9.35 -3.98
C GLY A 19 -9.21 8.29 -3.28
N LEU A 20 -7.99 8.62 -2.85
CA LEU A 20 -7.07 7.72 -2.19
C LEU A 20 -7.16 7.84 -0.67
N THR A 21 -7.14 6.71 0.01
CA THR A 21 -6.91 6.65 1.44
C THR A 21 -5.43 6.93 1.76
N ARG A 22 -5.11 7.15 3.03
CA ARG A 22 -3.71 7.30 3.45
C ARG A 22 -2.90 6.04 3.13
N THR A 23 -3.47 4.86 3.38
CA THR A 23 -2.83 3.56 3.09
C THR A 23 -2.48 3.43 1.61
N GLU A 24 -3.41 3.80 0.72
CA GLU A 24 -3.16 3.75 -0.72
C GLU A 24 -2.06 4.70 -1.17
N ARG A 25 -2.03 5.93 -0.64
CA ARG A 25 -0.93 6.87 -0.92
C ARG A 25 0.41 6.32 -0.45
N ILE A 26 0.46 5.67 0.71
CA ILE A 26 1.68 5.03 1.21
C ILE A 26 2.10 3.89 0.29
N ILE A 27 1.18 3.02 -0.13
CA ILE A 27 1.47 1.93 -1.08
C ILE A 27 2.05 2.49 -2.38
N LEU A 28 1.43 3.52 -2.98
CA LEU A 28 1.91 4.14 -4.21
C LEU A 28 3.28 4.82 -4.03
N TYR A 29 3.50 5.49 -2.90
CA TYR A 29 4.78 6.10 -2.57
C TYR A 29 5.89 5.04 -2.46
N VAL A 30 5.68 3.99 -1.68
CA VAL A 30 6.66 2.91 -1.49
C VAL A 30 6.91 2.18 -2.80
N LEU A 31 5.88 1.91 -3.59
CA LEU A 31 6.01 1.34 -4.92
C LEU A 31 6.91 2.21 -5.81
N HIS A 32 6.65 3.51 -5.85
CA HIS A 32 7.42 4.45 -6.67
C HIS A 32 8.90 4.50 -6.25
N GLU A 33 9.19 4.64 -4.96
CA GLU A 33 10.56 4.65 -4.44
C GLU A 33 11.27 3.33 -4.74
N THR A 34 10.59 2.20 -4.55
CA THR A 34 11.17 0.88 -4.84
C THR A 34 11.46 0.70 -6.33
N GLN A 35 10.58 1.17 -7.22
CA GLN A 35 10.83 1.15 -8.65
C GLN A 35 12.07 1.96 -9.01
N ARG A 36 12.27 3.14 -8.40
CA ARG A 36 13.46 3.96 -8.64
C ARG A 36 14.75 3.27 -8.21
N GLU A 37 14.72 2.59 -7.06
CA GLU A 37 15.87 1.80 -6.56
C GLU A 37 16.19 0.58 -7.45
N LEU A 38 15.17 0.03 -8.11
CA LEU A 38 15.33 -1.09 -9.04
C LEU A 38 15.53 -0.67 -10.50
N ASP A 39 15.95 0.58 -10.75
CA ASP A 39 16.15 1.15 -12.10
C ASP A 39 14.91 1.01 -13.01
N GLY A 40 13.72 1.19 -12.46
CA GLY A 40 12.43 1.10 -13.15
C GLY A 40 11.92 -0.32 -13.41
N ARG A 41 12.57 -1.35 -12.85
CA ARG A 41 12.07 -2.74 -12.94
C ARG A 41 10.83 -2.96 -12.08
N ASN A 42 10.13 -4.06 -12.35
CA ASN A 42 9.01 -4.50 -11.53
C ASN A 42 9.44 -4.74 -10.09
N VAL A 43 8.60 -4.30 -9.16
CA VAL A 43 8.76 -4.52 -7.73
C VAL A 43 8.04 -5.82 -7.37
N PRO A 44 8.74 -6.84 -6.85
CA PRO A 44 8.07 -8.05 -6.38
C PRO A 44 7.10 -7.74 -5.25
N THR A 45 5.89 -8.31 -5.28
CA THR A 45 4.84 -8.05 -4.27
C THR A 45 5.33 -8.29 -2.84
N ALA A 46 6.13 -9.34 -2.60
CA ALA A 46 6.71 -9.61 -1.30
C ALA A 46 7.69 -8.52 -0.82
N MET A 47 8.45 -7.93 -1.74
CA MET A 47 9.34 -6.79 -1.43
C MET A 47 8.52 -5.55 -1.10
N LEU A 48 7.47 -5.28 -1.88
CA LEU A 48 6.55 -4.18 -1.61
C LEU A 48 5.90 -4.36 -0.24
N TYR A 49 5.39 -5.56 0.06
CA TYR A 49 4.78 -5.88 1.36
C TYR A 49 5.74 -5.59 2.52
N GLY A 50 6.96 -6.13 2.46
CA GLY A 50 7.96 -5.93 3.51
C GLY A 50 8.27 -4.46 3.81
N ARG A 51 8.21 -3.58 2.79
CA ARG A 51 8.42 -2.15 2.95
C ARG A 51 7.17 -1.41 3.42
N VAL A 52 5.98 -1.79 2.94
CA VAL A 52 4.73 -1.11 3.30
C VAL A 52 4.40 -1.34 4.78
N VAL A 53 4.67 -2.54 5.32
CA VAL A 53 4.40 -2.85 6.74
C VAL A 53 5.26 -2.04 7.71
N GLU A 54 6.32 -1.38 7.24
CA GLU A 54 7.10 -0.43 8.05
C GLU A 54 6.35 0.90 8.30
N TYR A 55 5.33 1.20 7.48
CA TYR A 55 4.56 2.46 7.54
C TYR A 55 3.12 2.27 8.01
N VAL A 56 2.52 1.11 7.73
CA VAL A 56 1.11 0.80 8.04
C VAL A 56 0.96 -0.63 8.53
N ASN A 57 0.15 -0.82 9.55
CA ASN A 57 -0.21 -2.16 10.00
C ASN A 57 -1.21 -2.78 9.02
N LEU A 58 -0.75 -3.71 8.18
CA LEU A 58 -1.58 -4.46 7.25
C LEU A 58 -1.12 -5.92 7.13
N THR A 59 -2.05 -6.78 6.76
CA THR A 59 -1.80 -8.16 6.37
C THR A 59 -1.50 -8.26 4.87
N GLU A 60 -0.85 -9.35 4.46
CA GLU A 60 -0.57 -9.61 3.04
C GLU A 60 -1.86 -9.62 2.19
N ALA A 61 -2.94 -10.20 2.72
CA ALA A 61 -4.25 -10.22 2.04
C ALA A 61 -4.81 -8.80 1.84
N GLU A 62 -4.72 -7.94 2.85
CA GLU A 62 -5.17 -6.55 2.73
C GLU A 62 -4.32 -5.78 1.70
N LEU A 63 -3.01 -6.03 1.62
CA LEU A 63 -2.19 -5.44 0.57
C LEU A 63 -2.72 -5.84 -0.82
N HIS A 64 -3.02 -7.12 -1.05
CA HIS A 64 -3.58 -7.57 -2.33
C HIS A 64 -4.91 -6.88 -2.66
N ASP A 65 -5.79 -6.69 -1.67
CA ASP A 65 -7.04 -5.95 -1.86
C ASP A 65 -6.80 -4.49 -2.27
N TYR A 66 -5.83 -3.81 -1.64
CA TYR A 66 -5.44 -2.45 -2.03
C TYR A 66 -4.82 -2.41 -3.43
N LEU A 67 -3.94 -3.35 -3.78
CA LEU A 67 -3.34 -3.42 -5.12
C LEU A 67 -4.41 -3.63 -6.20
N ASN A 68 -5.38 -4.51 -5.95
CA ASN A 68 -6.52 -4.72 -6.83
C ASN A 68 -7.37 -3.45 -7.00
N ARG A 69 -7.66 -2.74 -5.91
CA ARG A 69 -8.38 -1.45 -5.96
C ARG A 69 -7.63 -0.39 -6.75
N LEU A 70 -6.30 -0.37 -6.66
CA LEU A 70 -5.42 0.54 -7.38
C LEU A 70 -5.18 0.13 -8.85
N GLY A 71 -5.72 -1.00 -9.30
CA GLY A 71 -5.52 -1.51 -10.66
C GLY A 71 -4.09 -2.02 -10.92
N ILE A 72 -3.33 -2.31 -9.87
CA ILE A 72 -1.96 -2.83 -9.96
C ILE A 72 -2.04 -4.35 -10.02
N GLN A 73 -1.64 -4.93 -11.15
CA GLN A 73 -1.55 -6.39 -11.28
C GLN A 73 -0.34 -6.89 -10.49
N SER A 74 -0.62 -7.64 -9.43
CA SER A 74 0.38 -8.44 -8.71
C SER A 74 0.66 -9.69 -9.56
N ALA A 75 1.77 -9.70 -10.28
CA ALA A 75 2.27 -10.89 -10.99
C ALA A 75 3.10 -11.78 -10.07
#